data_AF-A0A919HVI6-F1
#
_entry.id   AF-A0A919HVI6-F1
#
_cell.length_a   1.000
_cell.length_b   1.000
_cell.length_c   1.000
_cell.angle_alpha   90.00
_cell.angle_beta   90.00
_cell.angle_gamma   90.00
#
_symmetry.space_group_name_H-M   'P 1'
#
loop_
_entity.id
_entity.type
_entity.pdbx_description
1 polymer ?
#
loop_
_entity_poly.entity_id
_entity_poly.type
_entity_poly.pdbx_seq_one_letter_code
_entity_poly.pdbx_strand_id
1 'polypeptide(L)'
;MTHHASGIQSAFNWHPSGEWLGFALEDRIACCHAGTGDITFLTDTHAHAPSADAIVFSPDGKQIAWMEEVDGYRQLWVTQTGR
;
A
#
# COMPACT_ATOMS: atom_id res chain seq x y z
N MET A 1 -15.03 1.02 6.09
CA MET A 1 -14.63 0.00 7.08
C MET A 1 -14.15 -1.21 6.31
N THR A 2 -12.95 -1.74 6.56
CA THR A 2 -12.48 -2.95 5.88
C THR A 2 -13.00 -4.20 6.58
N HIS A 3 -13.36 -5.23 5.82
CA HIS A 3 -13.76 -6.54 6.31
C HIS A 3 -12.92 -7.61 5.59
N HIS A 4 -11.68 -7.80 6.04
CA HIS A 4 -10.75 -8.75 5.46
C HIS A 4 -10.41 -9.88 6.43
N ALA A 5 -10.07 -11.06 5.90
CA ALA A 5 -9.74 -12.23 6.72
C ALA A 5 -8.35 -12.15 7.37
N SER A 6 -7.48 -11.27 6.86
CA SER A 6 -6.12 -11.02 7.32
C SER A 6 -5.97 -9.58 7.83
N GLY A 7 -5.04 -9.38 8.78
CA GLY A 7 -4.75 -8.08 9.36
C GLY A 7 -3.95 -7.18 8.43
N ILE A 8 -4.13 -5.86 8.58
CA ILE A 8 -3.29 -4.86 7.91
C ILE A 8 -1.87 -4.95 8.48
N GLN A 9 -0.87 -4.97 7.60
CA GLN A 9 0.54 -5.24 7.95
C GLN A 9 1.41 -3.98 8.04
N SER A 10 0.85 -2.80 7.79
CA SER A 10 1.57 -1.52 7.83
C SER A 10 0.75 -0.42 8.49
N ALA A 11 1.41 0.71 8.74
CA ALA A 11 0.69 1.99 8.82
C ALA A 11 -0.06 2.25 7.51
N PHE A 12 -1.23 2.88 7.60
CA PHE A 12 -2.01 3.32 6.44
C PHE A 12 -1.72 4.79 6.11
N ASN A 13 -1.90 5.18 4.85
CA ASN A 13 -1.81 6.58 4.43
C ASN A 13 -2.99 6.98 3.54
N TRP A 14 -3.37 8.25 3.59
CA TRP A 14 -4.41 8.83 2.75
C TRP A 14 -3.88 9.17 1.36
N HIS A 15 -4.63 8.80 0.33
CA HIS A 15 -4.47 9.34 -1.01
C HIS A 15 -4.88 10.82 -1.03
N PRO A 16 -4.21 11.70 -1.80
CA PRO A 16 -4.50 13.13 -1.81
C PRO A 16 -5.93 13.50 -2.24
N SER A 17 -6.64 12.62 -2.97
CA SER A 17 -8.07 12.83 -3.26
C SER A 17 -8.99 12.67 -2.05
N GLY A 18 -8.52 12.03 -0.98
CA GLY A 18 -9.33 11.69 0.20
C GLY A 18 -10.31 10.53 -0.03
N GLU A 19 -10.29 9.88 -1.19
CA GLU A 19 -11.21 8.76 -1.49
C GLU A 19 -10.58 7.39 -1.22
N TRP A 20 -9.25 7.33 -1.08
CA TRP A 20 -8.50 6.07 -0.97
C TRP A 20 -7.51 6.08 0.19
N LEU A 21 -7.30 4.92 0.79
CA LEU A 21 -6.23 4.66 1.75
C LEU A 21 -5.30 3.57 1.22
N GLY A 22 -4.00 3.70 1.43
CA GLY A 22 -2.98 2.76 1.00
C GLY A 22 -2.31 2.09 2.20
N PHE A 23 -2.06 0.78 2.11
CA PHE A 23 -1.43 -0.02 3.15
C PHE A 23 -0.90 -1.35 2.60
N ALA A 24 -0.16 -2.12 3.41
CA ALA A 24 0.23 -3.49 3.11
C ALA A 24 -0.81 -4.47 3.66
N LEU A 25 -1.16 -5.45 2.85
CA LEU A 25 -2.07 -6.54 3.19
C LEU A 25 -1.67 -7.78 2.39
N GLU A 26 -1.53 -8.93 3.07
CA GLU A 26 -1.08 -10.19 2.46
C GLU A 26 0.20 -10.06 1.65
N ASP A 27 1.17 -9.34 2.23
CA ASP A 27 2.48 -9.06 1.63
C ASP A 27 2.38 -8.39 0.26
N ARG A 28 1.35 -7.55 0.07
CA ARG A 28 1.09 -6.78 -1.15
C ARG A 28 0.69 -5.36 -0.81
N ILE A 29 0.91 -4.46 -1.76
CA ILE A 29 0.41 -3.08 -1.64
C ILE A 29 -1.04 -3.05 -2.05
N ALA A 30 -1.89 -2.52 -1.19
CA ALA A 30 -3.33 -2.46 -1.38
C ALA A 30 -3.86 -1.02 -1.23
N CYS A 31 -4.93 -0.74 -1.95
CA CYS A 31 -5.75 0.45 -1.79
C CYS A 31 -7.14 0.06 -1.30
N CYS A 32 -7.68 0.81 -0.34
CA CYS A 32 -9.05 0.70 0.14
C CYS A 32 -9.82 1.96 -0.21
N HIS A 33 -11.01 1.83 -0.80
CA HIS A 33 -11.93 2.96 -0.95
C HIS A 33 -12.45 3.37 0.44
N ALA A 34 -12.36 4.66 0.77
CA ALA A 34 -12.69 5.18 2.11
C ALA A 34 -14.18 5.02 2.46
N GLY A 35 -15.06 5.29 1.48
CA GLY A 35 -16.51 5.18 1.63
C GLY A 35 -17.04 3.75 1.72
N THR A 36 -16.71 2.90 0.74
CA THR A 36 -17.25 1.52 0.65
C THR A 36 -16.46 0.49 1.44
N GLY A 37 -15.15 0.70 1.63
CA GLY A 37 -14.26 -0.30 2.21
C GLY A 37 -13.69 -1.30 1.19
N ASP A 38 -13.96 -1.12 -0.11
CA ASP A 38 -13.50 -2.04 -1.15
C ASP A 38 -11.98 -1.99 -1.28
N ILE A 39 -11.35 -3.17 -1.29
CA ILE A 39 -9.90 -3.33 -1.36
C ILE A 39 -9.49 -3.80 -2.76
N THR A 40 -8.48 -3.16 -3.33
CA THR A 40 -7.81 -3.58 -4.57
C THR A 40 -6.30 -3.68 -4.34
N PHE A 41 -5.69 -4.77 -4.78
CA PHE A 41 -4.23 -4.92 -4.76
C PHE A 41 -3.60 -4.22 -5.96
N LEU A 42 -2.53 -3.46 -5.70
CA LEU A 42 -1.75 -2.73 -6.71
C LEU A 42 -0.52 -3.51 -7.17
N THR A 43 -0.13 -4.54 -6.42
CA THR A 43 1.03 -5.38 -6.70
C THR A 43 0.64 -6.85 -6.60
N ASP A 44 1.37 -7.69 -7.33
CA ASP A 44 1.40 -9.12 -7.08
C ASP A 44 2.20 -9.45 -5.81
N THR A 45 2.33 -10.73 -5.49
CA THR A 45 3.14 -11.21 -4.37
C THR A 45 4.60 -10.81 -4.53
N HIS A 46 5.18 -10.23 -3.48
CA HIS A 46 6.58 -9.83 -3.46
C HIS A 46 7.49 -10.97 -3.02
N ALA A 47 8.75 -10.95 -3.47
CA ALA A 47 9.78 -11.86 -2.96
C ALA A 47 10.16 -11.53 -1.51
N HIS A 48 10.03 -10.25 -1.12
CA HIS A 48 10.24 -9.75 0.23
C HIS A 48 9.02 -8.96 0.68
N ALA A 49 8.55 -9.18 1.90
CA ALA A 49 7.37 -8.48 2.39
C ALA A 49 7.62 -6.95 2.47
N PRO A 50 6.65 -6.12 2.03
CA PRO A 50 6.72 -4.68 2.22
C PRO A 50 6.91 -4.31 3.69
N SER A 51 7.72 -3.28 3.94
CA SER A 51 7.92 -2.75 5.28
C SER A 51 6.64 -2.15 5.85
N ALA A 52 6.37 -2.45 7.12
CA ALA A 52 5.26 -1.88 7.88
C ALA A 52 5.40 -0.36 8.10
N ASP A 53 6.63 0.18 7.98
CA ASP A 53 6.98 1.53 8.42
C ASP A 53 6.55 2.64 7.45
N ALA A 54 6.53 2.37 6.14
CA ALA A 54 6.32 3.42 5.15
C ALA A 54 5.60 2.90 3.90
N ILE A 55 4.39 3.42 3.70
CA ILE A 55 3.60 3.31 2.47
C ILE A 55 3.00 4.67 2.21
N VAL A 56 3.46 5.40 1.19
CA VAL A 56 3.12 6.82 1.01
C VAL A 56 2.69 7.10 -0.42
N PHE A 57 1.59 7.83 -0.59
CA PHE A 57 1.19 8.31 -1.91
C PHE A 57 2.05 9.49 -2.36
N SER A 58 2.27 9.59 -3.66
CA SER A 58 2.81 10.80 -4.27
C SER A 58 1.84 11.98 -4.06
N PRO A 59 2.33 13.24 -4.04
CA PRO A 59 1.46 14.40 -3.87
C PRO A 59 0.37 14.53 -4.93
N ASP A 60 0.60 14.01 -6.14
CA ASP A 60 -0.38 13.96 -7.22
C ASP A 60 -1.26 12.70 -7.21
N GLY A 61 -1.04 11.77 -6.28
CA GLY A 61 -1.84 10.56 -6.07
C GLY A 61 -1.58 9.43 -7.05
N LYS A 62 -0.82 9.68 -8.13
CA LYS A 62 -0.63 8.70 -9.22
C LYS A 62 0.26 7.52 -8.83
N GLN A 63 1.11 7.71 -7.83
CA GLN A 63 2.06 6.70 -7.39
C GLN A 63 1.94 6.43 -5.90
N ILE A 64 2.36 5.25 -5.51
CA ILE A 64 2.56 4.87 -4.12
C ILE A 64 3.98 4.31 -3.98
N ALA A 65 4.68 4.77 -2.94
CA ALA A 65 6.03 4.34 -2.62
C ALA A 65 6.04 3.52 -1.32
N TRP A 66 6.87 2.49 -1.27
CA TRP A 66 7.11 1.68 -0.09
C TRP A 66 8.57 1.24 0.00
N MET A 67 8.93 0.59 1.10
CA MET A 67 10.25 -0.02 1.28
C MET A 67 10.15 -1.53 1.35
N GLU A 68 11.14 -2.22 0.79
CA GLU A 68 11.39 -3.65 1.01
C GLU A 68 12.82 -3.86 1.48
N GLU A 69 13.07 -4.94 2.23
CA GLU A 69 14.43 -5.36 2.55
C GLU A 69 14.94 -6.31 1.46
N VAL A 70 16.02 -5.92 0.79
CA VAL A 70 16.70 -6.72 -0.24
C VAL A 70 18.18 -6.79 0.14
N ASP A 71 18.68 -8.01 0.33
CA ASP A 71 20.07 -8.29 0.71
C ASP A 71 20.55 -7.52 1.95
N GLY A 72 19.68 -7.33 2.95
CA GLY A 72 19.97 -6.61 4.20
C GLY A 72 19.89 -5.09 4.11
N TYR A 73 19.41 -4.55 2.99
CA TYR A 73 19.26 -3.10 2.79
C TYR A 73 17.80 -2.72 2.50
N ARG A 74 17.36 -1.58 3.03
CA ARG A 74 16.06 -0.98 2.68
C ARG A 74 16.16 -0.36 1.28
N GLN A 75 15.35 -0.86 0.35
CA GLN A 75 15.20 -0.34 -1.00
C GLN A 75 13.84 0.33 -1.17
N LEU A 76 13.79 1.36 -2.01
CA LEU A 76 12.55 2.08 -2.35
C LEU A 76 11.95 1.51 -3.63
N TRP A 77 10.64 1.32 -3.59
CA TRP A 77 9.85 0.84 -4.72
C TRP A 77 8.68 1.77 -4.97
N VAL A 78 8.20 1.81 -6.21
CA VAL A 78 7.02 2.58 -6.62
C VAL A 78 6.16 1.78 -7.58
N THR A 79 4.85 1.98 -7.51
CA THR A 79 3.90 1.51 -8.51
C THR A 79 2.83 2.56 -8.78
N GLN A 80 2.15 2.43 -9.90
CA GLN A 80 1.01 3.28 -10.24
C GLN A 80 -0.20 2.88 -9.39
N THR A 81 -0.95 3.87 -8.92
CA THR A 81 -2.19 3.64 -8.16
C THR A 81 -3.38 3.33 -9.06
N GLY A 82 -3.33 3.80 -10.32
CA GLY A 82 -4.48 3.78 -11.22
C GLY A 82 -5.65 4.61 -10.68
N ARG A 83 -5.35 5.69 -9.95
CA ARG A 83 -6.30 6.65 -9.37
C ARG A 83 -6.00 8.06 -9.86
#